data_AF-A0AAT9QIY3-F1
#
_entry.id   AF-A0AAT9QIY3-F1
#
_cell.length_a   1.000
_cell.length_b   1.000
_cell.length_c   1.000
_cell.angle_alpha   90.00
_cell.angle_beta   90.00
_cell.angle_gamma   90.00
#
_symmetry.space_group_name_H-M   'P 1'
#
loop_
_entity.id
_entity.type
_entity.pdbx_description
1 polymer ?
#
loop_
_entity_poly.entity_id
_entity_poly.type
_entity_poly.pdbx_seq_one_letter_code
_entity_poly.pdbx_strand_id
1 'polypeptide(L)'
;MEAVPAAALWVLTVLRLPTALDAHRGSVFRATILAAIACTLYVPAVYYTVDPLLGGHNRVGLVTLLSLLLGFWQFRTAILLAAVTDTEVRRRQLVLGRFAAAAVCSTVTGGFLASRVDGTDPNLPLTYADQPGMAVFLWTGSAFIMGVCLDIARVCRSNVPHMHAPAFRSAFSLIAAGCVLFAFVLLDRLLYGAVIAAEGADSQTAAALTGFYWIGETAAVLLVSLGLLLPRMAGRLRQGIFALRARLLLMQIKPIWNDVTSCQRELVLQDHRPALLVFFSRHAETQLHRHLVEILDCELASPLARERLNEHHLSVVERAELLLESRSTPHLPR
;
A
#
# COMPACT_ATOMS: atom_id res chain seq x y z
N MET A 1 -3.12 12.37 20.28
CA MET A 1 -3.48 12.08 18.86
C MET A 1 -2.26 12.07 17.95
N GLU A 2 -1.20 12.79 18.31
CA GLU A 2 0.01 13.02 17.50
C GLU A 2 0.79 11.75 17.12
N ALA A 3 0.70 10.68 17.93
CA ALA A 3 1.38 9.42 17.65
C ALA A 3 0.61 8.48 16.70
N VAL A 4 -0.66 8.75 16.40
CA VAL A 4 -1.50 7.85 15.57
C VAL A 4 -0.96 7.74 14.14
N PRO A 5 -0.60 8.82 13.43
CA PRO A 5 0.01 8.75 12.10
C PRO A 5 1.32 7.96 12.10
N ALA A 6 2.19 8.23 13.08
CA ALA A 6 3.46 7.53 13.25
C ALA A 6 3.24 6.02 13.45
N ALA A 7 2.35 5.63 14.37
CA ALA A 7 2.05 4.23 14.63
C ALA A 7 1.49 3.51 13.39
N ALA A 8 0.56 4.14 12.66
CA ALA A 8 0.00 3.58 11.43
C ALA A 8 1.09 3.36 10.36
N LEU A 9 1.98 4.33 10.17
CA LEU A 9 3.08 4.25 9.21
C LEU A 9 4.15 3.22 9.62
N TRP A 10 4.42 3.06 10.92
CA TRP A 10 5.29 1.99 11.41
C TRP A 10 4.70 0.60 11.18
N VAL A 11 3.42 0.40 11.47
CA VAL A 11 2.71 -0.87 11.17
C VAL A 11 2.79 -1.19 9.68
N LEU A 12 2.54 -0.21 8.81
CA LEU A 12 2.70 -0.38 7.37
C LEU A 12 4.12 -0.77 6.97
N THR A 13 5.11 -0.11 7.55
CA THR A 13 6.52 -0.36 7.26
C THR A 13 6.90 -1.79 7.63
N VAL A 14 6.51 -2.28 8.80
CA VAL A 14 6.73 -3.67 9.23
C VAL A 14 6.03 -4.66 8.30
N LEU A 15 4.77 -4.42 7.94
CA LEU A 15 4.02 -5.28 7.01
C LEU A 15 4.63 -5.35 5.59
N ARG A 16 5.41 -4.32 5.23
CA ARG A 16 6.08 -4.15 3.93
C ARG A 16 7.56 -4.57 3.95
N LEU A 17 8.11 -4.95 5.11
CA LEU A 17 9.49 -5.43 5.23
C LEU A 17 9.86 -6.56 4.26
N PRO A 18 8.99 -7.57 3.99
CA PRO A 18 9.33 -8.63 3.03
C PRO A 18 9.52 -8.14 1.58
N THR A 19 9.07 -6.92 1.27
CA THR A 19 9.20 -6.28 -0.05
C THR A 19 10.28 -5.21 -0.09
N ALA A 20 11.09 -5.07 0.98
CA ALA A 20 12.11 -4.03 1.08
C ALA A 20 13.23 -4.15 0.03
N LEU A 21 13.59 -5.38 -0.35
CA LEU A 21 14.66 -5.67 -1.31
C LEU A 21 14.19 -5.78 -2.76
N ASP A 22 12.89 -5.73 -3.00
CA ASP A 22 12.31 -5.86 -4.34
C ASP A 22 12.45 -4.53 -5.10
N ALA A 23 13.11 -4.54 -6.27
CA ALA A 23 13.36 -3.33 -7.06
C ALA A 23 12.06 -2.63 -7.52
N HIS A 24 10.97 -3.37 -7.72
CA HIS A 24 9.68 -2.82 -8.15
C HIS A 24 8.77 -2.43 -6.98
N ARG A 25 8.93 -3.06 -5.81
CA ARG A 25 8.04 -2.86 -4.65
C ARG A 25 8.70 -2.10 -3.50
N GLY A 26 10.01 -1.91 -3.56
CA GLY A 26 10.82 -1.26 -2.53
C GLY A 26 10.56 0.25 -2.43
N SER A 27 10.06 0.90 -3.48
CA SER A 27 9.68 2.32 -3.43
C SER A 27 8.57 2.61 -2.41
N VAL A 28 7.56 1.74 -2.31
CA VAL A 28 6.50 1.85 -1.29
C VAL A 28 7.08 1.72 0.12
N PHE A 29 7.95 0.74 0.33
CA PHE A 29 8.60 0.54 1.65
C PHE A 29 9.45 1.74 2.05
N ARG A 30 10.24 2.28 1.11
CA ARG A 30 11.06 3.49 1.32
C ARG A 30 10.18 4.70 1.63
N ALA A 31 9.05 4.85 0.95
CA ALA A 31 8.10 5.91 1.24
C ALA A 31 7.54 5.80 2.67
N THR A 32 7.09 4.60 3.08
CA THR A 32 6.48 4.40 4.40
C THR A 32 7.48 4.56 5.53
N ILE A 33 8.72 4.09 5.40
CA ILE A 33 9.73 4.26 6.44
C ILE A 33 10.16 5.72 6.60
N LEU A 34 10.33 6.45 5.49
CA LEU A 34 10.67 7.88 5.54
C LEU A 34 9.53 8.70 6.15
N ALA A 35 8.28 8.41 5.78
CA ALA A 35 7.12 9.04 6.39
C ALA A 35 6.98 8.68 7.88
N ALA A 36 7.23 7.42 8.27
CA ALA A 36 7.20 7.00 9.67
C ALA A 36 8.25 7.74 10.50
N ILE A 37 9.48 7.90 9.97
CA ILE A 37 10.55 8.67 10.60
C ILE A 37 10.11 10.13 10.75
N ALA A 38 9.61 10.76 9.68
CA ALA A 38 9.16 12.16 9.72
C ALA A 38 8.05 12.37 10.76
N CYS A 39 7.00 11.54 10.76
CA CYS A 39 5.91 11.65 11.74
C CYS A 39 6.38 11.35 13.17
N THR A 40 7.39 10.48 13.36
CA THR A 40 7.94 10.20 14.70
C THR A 40 8.74 11.38 15.22
N LEU A 41 9.58 11.99 14.37
CA LEU A 41 10.36 13.18 14.73
C LEU A 41 9.48 14.42 14.93
N TYR A 42 8.31 14.48 14.28
CA TYR A 42 7.35 15.57 14.44
C TYR A 42 6.65 15.57 15.82
N VAL A 43 6.66 14.46 16.56
CA VAL A 43 6.10 14.40 17.92
C VAL A 43 6.98 15.25 18.85
N PRO A 44 6.44 16.29 19.54
CA PRO A 44 7.23 17.20 20.37
C PRO A 44 8.11 16.49 21.40
N ALA A 45 7.58 15.44 22.06
CA ALA A 45 8.36 14.65 23.03
C ALA A 45 9.61 13.99 22.42
N VAL A 46 9.53 13.53 21.16
CA VAL A 46 10.67 12.97 20.43
C VAL A 46 11.56 14.10 19.91
N TYR A 47 10.97 15.19 19.41
CA TYR A 47 11.70 16.33 18.89
C TYR A 47 12.64 16.93 19.94
N TYR A 48 12.12 17.26 21.13
CA TYR A 48 12.89 17.87 22.22
C TYR A 48 13.94 16.93 22.84
N THR A 49 13.83 15.62 22.64
CA THR A 49 14.83 14.66 23.13
C THR A 49 15.94 14.43 22.11
N VAL A 50 15.60 14.37 20.82
CA VAL A 50 16.57 14.07 19.75
C VAL A 50 17.36 15.30 19.31
N ASP A 51 16.73 16.49 19.29
CA ASP A 51 17.41 17.70 18.78
C ASP A 51 18.63 18.12 19.61
N PRO A 52 18.60 18.09 20.96
CA PRO A 52 19.78 18.36 21.76
C PRO A 52 20.93 17.37 21.51
N LEU A 53 20.62 16.09 21.22
CA LEU A 53 21.63 15.08 20.88
C LEU A 53 22.32 15.38 19.54
N LEU A 54 21.62 16.06 18.63
CA LEU A 54 22.17 16.54 17.36
C LEU A 54 22.80 17.94 17.48
N GLY A 55 22.91 18.49 18.70
CA GLY A 55 23.56 19.75 18.98
C GLY A 55 22.62 20.91 19.29
N GLY A 56 21.30 20.72 19.32
CA GLY A 56 20.33 21.74 19.78
C GLY A 56 20.13 22.93 18.84
N HIS A 57 20.46 22.76 17.56
CA HIS A 57 20.29 23.77 16.50
C HIS A 57 19.21 23.35 15.51
N ASN A 58 18.14 22.68 15.97
CA ASN A 58 16.95 22.40 15.15
C ASN A 58 17.24 21.56 13.90
N ARG A 59 18.29 20.74 13.96
CA ARG A 59 18.68 19.81 12.87
C ARG A 59 17.63 18.73 12.68
N VAL A 60 16.89 18.38 13.73
CA VAL A 60 15.74 17.47 13.63
C VAL A 60 14.67 18.02 12.70
N GLY A 61 14.43 19.34 12.68
CA GLY A 61 13.49 19.98 11.75
C GLY A 61 13.90 19.75 10.29
N LEU A 62 15.18 19.94 9.96
CA LEU A 62 15.71 19.66 8.63
C LEU A 62 15.57 18.18 8.25
N VAL A 63 15.96 17.26 9.16
CA VAL A 63 15.85 15.81 8.92
C VAL A 63 14.39 15.40 8.72
N THR A 64 13.48 15.96 9.49
CA THR A 64 12.03 15.72 9.36
C THR A 64 11.53 16.13 7.98
N LEU A 65 11.85 17.35 7.55
CA LEU A 65 11.40 17.83 6.24
C LEU A 65 12.05 17.04 5.09
N LEU A 66 13.35 16.77 5.14
CA LEU A 66 14.02 15.95 4.12
C LEU A 66 13.42 14.53 4.04
N SER A 67 13.12 13.93 5.18
CA SER A 67 12.44 12.63 5.24
C SER A 67 11.06 12.70 4.60
N LEU A 68 10.30 13.76 4.86
CA LEU A 68 8.99 13.98 4.26
C LEU A 68 9.10 14.15 2.72
N LEU A 69 9.99 15.01 2.24
CA LEU A 69 10.22 15.26 0.81
C LEU A 69 10.61 13.98 0.06
N LEU A 70 11.60 13.25 0.59
CA LEU A 70 12.03 11.99 0.02
C LEU A 70 10.93 10.92 0.12
N GLY A 71 10.16 10.90 1.21
CA GLY A 71 9.03 10.00 1.40
C GLY A 71 7.95 10.20 0.34
N PHE A 72 7.52 11.45 0.12
CA PHE A 72 6.56 11.82 -0.93
C PHE A 72 7.10 11.52 -2.33
N TRP A 73 8.39 11.77 -2.57
CA TRP A 73 9.03 11.41 -3.83
C TRP A 73 9.00 9.90 -4.11
N GLN A 74 9.37 9.08 -3.12
CA GLN A 74 9.30 7.61 -3.23
C GLN A 74 7.86 7.13 -3.38
N PHE A 75 6.92 7.79 -2.71
CA PHE A 75 5.49 7.48 -2.82
C PHE A 75 4.97 7.75 -4.23
N ARG A 76 5.27 8.93 -4.80
CA ARG A 76 4.98 9.26 -6.20
C ARG A 76 5.56 8.23 -7.16
N THR A 77 6.81 7.85 -6.94
CA THR A 77 7.51 6.83 -7.74
C THR A 77 6.75 5.50 -7.71
N ALA A 78 6.28 5.08 -6.53
CA ALA A 78 5.50 3.86 -6.39
C ALA A 78 4.16 3.92 -7.13
N ILE A 79 3.45 5.04 -7.07
CA ILE A 79 2.19 5.24 -7.80
C ILE A 79 2.42 5.22 -9.31
N LEU A 80 3.46 5.87 -9.81
CA LEU A 80 3.80 5.84 -11.24
C LEU A 80 4.17 4.44 -11.72
N LEU A 81 4.94 3.68 -10.94
CA LEU A 81 5.27 2.29 -11.24
C LEU A 81 4.04 1.38 -11.27
N ALA A 82 3.02 1.68 -10.46
CA ALA A 82 1.82 0.86 -10.36
C ALA A 82 0.70 1.27 -11.34
N ALA A 83 0.60 2.55 -11.70
CA ALA A 83 -0.50 3.07 -12.52
C ALA A 83 -0.13 3.30 -13.99
N VAL A 84 1.12 3.64 -14.31
CA VAL A 84 1.52 4.00 -15.68
C VAL A 84 2.13 2.80 -16.38
N THR A 85 1.45 2.33 -17.41
CA THR A 85 1.85 1.19 -18.26
C THR A 85 2.94 1.58 -19.28
N ASP A 86 2.86 2.80 -19.82
CA ASP A 86 3.85 3.32 -20.78
C ASP A 86 5.23 3.50 -20.12
N THR A 87 6.21 2.73 -20.61
CA THR A 87 7.55 2.67 -20.05
C THR A 87 8.40 3.92 -20.34
N GLU A 88 8.23 4.54 -21.50
CA GLU A 88 8.99 5.73 -21.95
C GLU A 88 8.54 6.96 -21.16
N VAL A 89 7.22 7.19 -21.12
CA VAL A 89 6.62 8.30 -20.37
C VAL A 89 6.96 8.18 -18.89
N ARG A 90 6.82 6.97 -18.33
CA ARG A 90 7.16 6.68 -16.93
C ARG A 90 8.64 6.96 -16.64
N ARG A 91 9.56 6.47 -17.48
CA ARG A 91 11.01 6.69 -17.30
C ARG A 91 11.34 8.18 -17.29
N ARG A 92 10.79 8.95 -18.24
CA ARG A 92 11.00 10.40 -18.32
C ARG A 92 10.48 11.11 -17.06
N GLN A 93 9.27 10.78 -16.59
CA GLN A 93 8.69 11.36 -15.37
C GLN A 93 9.46 11.02 -14.10
N LEU A 94 10.05 9.80 -14.03
CA LEU A 94 10.89 9.38 -12.91
C LEU A 94 12.23 10.10 -12.91
N VAL A 95 12.87 10.25 -14.07
CA VAL A 95 14.14 10.98 -14.20
C VAL A 95 13.96 12.45 -13.84
N LEU A 96 12.97 13.12 -14.45
CA LEU A 96 12.67 14.53 -14.17
C LEU A 96 12.32 14.74 -12.69
N GLY A 97 11.48 13.87 -12.13
CA GLY A 97 11.09 13.98 -10.74
C GLY A 97 12.26 13.72 -9.77
N ARG A 98 13.23 12.86 -10.12
CA ARG A 98 14.45 12.66 -9.32
C ARG A 98 15.30 13.92 -9.29
N PHE A 99 15.46 14.58 -10.43
CA PHE A 99 16.14 15.88 -10.49
C PHE A 99 15.40 16.95 -9.70
N ALA A 100 14.07 17.01 -9.81
CA ALA A 100 13.26 17.95 -9.03
C ALA A 100 13.39 17.70 -7.51
N ALA A 101 13.31 16.44 -7.06
CA ALA A 101 13.49 16.08 -5.66
C ALA A 101 14.90 16.45 -5.15
N ALA A 102 15.94 16.17 -5.94
CA ALA A 102 17.32 16.54 -5.59
C ALA A 102 17.51 18.06 -5.51
N ALA A 103 16.96 18.80 -6.48
CA ALA A 103 16.99 20.26 -6.48
C ALA A 103 16.28 20.82 -5.24
N VAL A 104 15.05 20.37 -4.95
CA VAL A 104 14.28 20.81 -3.79
C VAL A 104 14.99 20.47 -2.48
N CYS A 105 15.51 19.25 -2.30
CA CYS A 105 16.25 18.89 -1.09
C CYS A 105 17.50 19.76 -0.92
N SER A 106 18.20 20.06 -2.01
CA SER A 106 19.39 20.93 -1.98
C SER A 106 19.01 22.37 -1.62
N THR A 107 17.94 22.91 -2.21
CA THR A 107 17.42 24.26 -1.92
C THR A 107 16.96 24.39 -0.48
N VAL A 108 16.21 23.42 0.04
CA VAL A 108 15.74 23.39 1.43
C VAL A 108 16.91 23.30 2.40
N THR A 109 17.90 22.44 2.11
CA THR A 109 19.11 22.33 2.92
C THR A 109 19.91 23.63 2.89
N GLY A 110 20.09 24.24 1.72
CA GLY A 110 20.76 25.53 1.58
C GLY A 110 20.05 26.66 2.32
N GLY A 111 18.72 26.72 2.24
CA GLY A 111 17.90 27.67 2.98
C GLY A 111 18.04 27.52 4.49
N PHE A 112 18.03 26.29 4.99
CA PHE A 112 18.27 26.00 6.41
C PHE A 112 19.69 26.42 6.85
N LEU A 113 20.72 26.05 6.09
CA LEU A 113 22.12 26.39 6.42
C LEU A 113 22.43 27.88 6.35
N ALA A 114 21.70 28.63 5.51
CA ALA A 114 21.81 30.08 5.43
C ALA A 114 21.05 30.82 6.56
N SER A 115 20.16 30.12 7.26
CA SER A 115 19.39 30.64 8.38
C SER A 115 20.14 30.50 9.71
N ARG A 116 19.91 31.45 10.61
CA ARG A 116 20.43 31.42 11.98
C ARG A 116 19.37 30.83 12.89
N VAL A 117 19.56 29.58 13.29
CA VAL A 117 18.59 28.84 14.10
C VAL A 117 19.19 28.63 15.48
N ASP A 118 18.87 29.56 16.38
CA ASP A 118 19.36 29.59 17.75
C ASP A 118 18.33 28.93 18.67
N GLY A 119 18.52 27.65 18.97
CA GLY A 119 17.68 26.88 19.90
C GLY A 119 16.83 25.78 19.25
N THR A 120 16.19 24.98 20.10
CA THR A 120 15.30 23.88 19.71
C THR A 120 13.84 24.35 19.75
N ASP A 121 13.17 24.36 18.61
CA ASP A 121 11.77 24.73 18.46
C ASP A 121 11.10 23.88 17.36
N PRO A 122 10.11 23.02 17.67
CA PRO A 122 9.42 22.20 16.67
C PRO A 122 8.64 23.02 15.63
N ASN A 123 8.33 24.30 15.91
CA ASN A 123 7.64 25.20 15.00
C ASN A 123 8.61 26.09 14.20
N LEU A 124 9.76 25.55 13.79
CA LEU A 124 10.79 26.22 12.97
C LEU A 124 10.25 27.26 11.97
N PRO A 125 9.27 26.92 11.11
CA PRO A 125 8.86 27.82 10.05
C PRO A 125 8.07 29.03 10.54
N LEU A 126 7.45 28.95 11.72
CA LEU A 126 6.77 30.07 12.36
C LEU A 126 7.75 30.93 13.15
N THR A 127 8.64 30.30 13.92
CA THR A 127 9.53 31.00 14.85
C THR A 127 10.60 31.81 14.11
N TYR A 128 11.07 31.33 12.96
CA TYR A 128 12.10 32.00 12.14
C TYR A 128 11.55 32.50 10.80
N ALA A 129 10.24 32.78 10.74
CA ALA A 129 9.55 33.22 9.51
C ALA A 129 10.10 34.53 8.92
N ASP A 130 10.74 35.35 9.75
CA ASP A 130 11.42 36.60 9.39
C ASP A 130 12.69 36.39 8.56
N GLN A 131 13.26 35.18 8.60
CA GLN A 131 14.49 34.88 7.88
C GLN A 131 14.21 34.40 6.45
N PRO A 132 14.88 34.98 5.42
CA PRO A 132 14.65 34.60 4.03
C PRO A 132 15.02 33.13 3.75
N GLY A 133 16.04 32.59 4.44
CA GLY A 133 16.41 31.16 4.34
C GLY A 133 15.29 30.22 4.79
N MET A 134 14.61 30.57 5.88
CA MET A 134 13.49 29.79 6.42
C MET A 134 12.23 29.92 5.56
N ALA A 135 12.00 31.10 4.97
CA ALA A 135 10.94 31.28 3.99
C ALA A 135 11.16 30.35 2.78
N VAL A 136 12.38 30.30 2.23
CA VAL A 136 12.73 29.37 1.15
C VAL A 136 12.54 27.92 1.57
N PHE A 137 12.96 27.55 2.78
CA PHE A 137 12.78 26.21 3.36
C PHE A 137 11.29 25.81 3.39
N LEU A 138 10.43 26.65 3.94
CA LEU A 138 9.00 26.39 4.08
C LEU A 138 8.29 26.34 2.72
N TRP A 139 8.45 27.39 1.90
CA TRP A 139 7.75 27.53 0.64
C TRP A 139 8.15 26.46 -0.36
N THR A 140 9.46 26.18 -0.48
CA THR A 140 9.95 25.16 -1.42
C THR A 140 9.48 23.77 -0.99
N GLY A 141 9.57 23.45 0.30
CA GLY A 141 9.12 22.16 0.83
C GLY A 141 7.61 21.98 0.63
N SER A 142 6.82 23.00 0.95
CA SER A 142 5.37 22.98 0.83
C SER A 142 4.91 22.89 -0.62
N ALA A 143 5.49 23.68 -1.52
CA ALA A 143 5.18 23.64 -2.94
C ALA A 143 5.49 22.26 -3.56
N PHE A 144 6.62 21.65 -3.18
CA PHE A 144 6.97 20.32 -3.65
C PHE A 144 5.96 19.27 -3.19
N ILE A 145 5.65 19.21 -1.89
CA ILE A 145 4.71 18.22 -1.35
C ILE A 145 3.33 18.40 -1.96
N MET A 146 2.85 19.65 -2.06
CA MET A 146 1.58 19.97 -2.70
C MET A 146 1.55 19.52 -4.16
N GLY A 147 2.59 19.85 -4.94
CA GLY A 147 2.71 19.43 -6.32
C GLY A 147 2.72 17.91 -6.48
N VAL A 148 3.44 17.19 -5.61
CA VAL A 148 3.45 15.72 -5.59
C VAL A 148 2.08 15.15 -5.25
N CYS A 149 1.38 15.68 -4.24
CA CYS A 149 0.03 15.24 -3.88
C CYS A 149 -0.96 15.39 -5.03
N LEU A 150 -0.94 16.55 -5.70
CA LEU A 150 -1.81 16.84 -6.85
C LEU A 150 -1.47 15.95 -8.05
N ASP A 151 -0.19 15.71 -8.32
CA ASP A 151 0.24 14.80 -9.38
C ASP A 151 -0.19 13.36 -9.11
N ILE A 152 -0.03 12.86 -7.88
CA ILE A 152 -0.53 11.54 -7.47
C ILE A 152 -2.04 11.47 -7.66
N ALA A 153 -2.80 12.46 -7.19
CA ALA A 153 -4.25 12.49 -7.35
C ALA A 153 -4.67 12.50 -8.84
N ARG A 154 -3.96 13.26 -9.68
CA ARG A 154 -4.16 13.29 -11.14
C ARG A 154 -3.87 11.94 -11.79
N VAL A 155 -2.75 11.30 -11.45
CA VAL A 155 -2.35 9.98 -11.97
C VAL A 155 -3.38 8.93 -11.55
N CYS A 156 -3.78 8.91 -10.28
CA CYS A 156 -4.81 8.00 -9.79
C CYS A 156 -6.13 8.22 -10.54
N ARG A 157 -6.63 9.46 -10.64
CA ARG A 157 -7.91 9.75 -11.30
C ARG A 157 -7.95 9.37 -12.78
N SER A 158 -6.85 9.56 -13.50
CA SER A 158 -6.76 9.22 -14.93
C SER A 158 -6.64 7.72 -15.19
N ASN A 159 -5.99 6.97 -14.29
CA ASN A 159 -5.74 5.53 -14.49
C ASN A 159 -6.76 4.61 -13.78
N VAL A 160 -7.46 5.08 -12.74
CA VAL A 160 -8.51 4.31 -12.03
C VAL A 160 -9.60 3.76 -12.95
N PRO A 161 -10.13 4.49 -13.95
CA PRO A 161 -11.15 3.96 -14.86
C PRO A 161 -10.68 2.74 -15.67
N HIS A 162 -9.38 2.63 -15.91
CA HIS A 162 -8.77 1.57 -16.72
C HIS A 162 -8.40 0.33 -15.88
N MET A 163 -8.59 0.35 -14.56
CA MET A 163 -8.25 -0.78 -13.68
C MET A 163 -9.41 -1.79 -13.60
N HIS A 164 -9.18 -3.02 -14.06
CA HIS A 164 -10.20 -4.08 -14.06
C HIS A 164 -10.60 -4.59 -12.66
N ALA A 165 -9.71 -4.52 -11.68
CA ALA A 165 -9.98 -5.05 -10.34
C ALA A 165 -10.63 -3.99 -9.42
N PRO A 166 -11.82 -4.24 -8.83
CA PRO A 166 -12.51 -3.26 -7.99
C PRO A 166 -11.73 -2.89 -6.73
N ALA A 167 -10.95 -3.84 -6.18
CA ALA A 167 -10.08 -3.59 -5.03
C ALA A 167 -8.91 -2.63 -5.35
N PHE A 168 -8.42 -2.64 -6.59
CA PHE A 168 -7.41 -1.68 -7.04
C PHE A 168 -8.05 -0.30 -7.28
N ARG A 169 -9.24 -0.25 -7.87
CA ARG A 169 -9.98 1.00 -8.04
C ARG A 169 -10.24 1.71 -6.71
N SER A 170 -10.74 0.98 -5.71
CA SER A 170 -10.96 1.55 -4.38
C SER A 170 -9.65 1.96 -3.68
N ALA A 171 -8.59 1.16 -3.80
CA ALA A 171 -7.28 1.49 -3.27
C ALA A 171 -6.73 2.83 -3.82
N PHE A 172 -6.74 2.99 -5.14
CA PHE A 172 -6.25 4.20 -5.79
C PHE A 172 -7.16 5.42 -5.54
N SER A 173 -8.47 5.22 -5.42
CA SER A 173 -9.41 6.28 -5.01
C SER A 173 -9.15 6.75 -3.58
N LEU A 174 -8.90 5.83 -2.63
CA LEU A 174 -8.55 6.17 -1.25
C LEU A 174 -7.22 6.94 -1.18
N ILE A 175 -6.22 6.51 -1.94
CA ILE A 175 -4.93 7.22 -2.06
C ILE A 175 -5.15 8.63 -2.63
N ALA A 176 -5.91 8.76 -3.72
CA ALA A 176 -6.18 10.06 -4.32
C ALA A 176 -6.91 11.01 -3.35
N ALA A 177 -7.94 10.51 -2.66
CA ALA A 177 -8.66 11.27 -1.65
C ALA A 177 -7.74 11.70 -0.50
N GLY A 178 -6.90 10.79 0.00
CA GLY A 178 -5.91 11.09 1.04
C GLY A 178 -4.89 12.14 0.60
N CYS A 179 -4.37 12.07 -0.63
CA CYS A 179 -3.45 13.08 -1.17
C CYS A 179 -4.09 14.46 -1.32
N VAL A 180 -5.34 14.53 -1.80
CA VAL A 180 -6.09 15.79 -1.91
C VAL A 180 -6.35 16.37 -0.51
N LEU A 181 -6.77 15.53 0.43
CA LEU A 181 -6.97 15.95 1.83
C LEU A 181 -5.66 16.46 2.45
N PHE A 182 -4.54 15.78 2.21
CA PHE A 182 -3.24 16.21 2.71
C PHE A 182 -2.81 17.56 2.10
N ALA A 183 -3.12 17.82 0.82
CA ALA A 183 -2.87 19.11 0.20
C ALA A 183 -3.70 20.24 0.86
N PHE A 184 -4.95 19.97 1.24
CA PHE A 184 -5.76 20.91 2.02
C PHE A 184 -5.22 21.15 3.43
N VAL A 185 -4.75 20.10 4.11
CA VAL A 185 -4.10 20.21 5.43
C VAL A 185 -2.82 21.03 5.36
N LEU A 186 -2.03 20.87 4.30
CA LEU A 186 -0.83 21.66 4.09
C LEU A 186 -1.17 23.14 3.81
N LEU A 187 -2.22 23.40 3.01
CA LEU A 187 -2.71 24.75 2.78
C LEU A 187 -3.23 25.39 4.08
N ASP A 188 -3.96 24.65 4.88
CA ASP A 188 -4.41 25.05 6.22
C ASP A 188 -3.24 25.49 7.10
N ARG A 189 -2.11 24.74 7.10
CA ARG A 189 -0.91 25.14 7.85
C ARG A 189 -0.23 26.39 7.33
N LEU A 190 -0.22 26.59 6.02
CA LEU A 190 0.30 27.85 5.45
C LEU A 190 -0.59 29.04 5.85
N LEU A 191 -1.91 28.86 5.84
CA LEU A 191 -2.87 29.88 6.30
C LEU A 191 -2.72 30.14 7.80
N TYR A 192 -2.52 29.11 8.61
CA TYR A 192 -2.24 29.24 10.04
C TYR A 192 -1.02 30.12 10.32
N GLY A 193 0.07 29.92 9.57
CA GLY A 193 1.26 30.79 9.67
C GLY A 193 0.95 32.25 9.33
N ALA A 194 0.15 32.50 8.29
CA ALA A 194 -0.26 33.86 7.90
C ALA A 194 -1.19 34.51 8.94
N VAL A 195 -2.14 33.76 9.49
CA VAL A 195 -3.08 34.24 10.52
C VAL A 195 -2.35 34.59 11.80
N ILE A 196 -1.40 33.76 12.26
CA ILE A 196 -0.62 34.08 13.46
C ILE A 196 0.21 35.34 13.28
N ALA A 197 0.79 35.54 12.10
CA ALA A 197 1.54 36.75 11.80
C ALA A 197 0.67 38.01 11.79
N ALA A 198 -0.62 37.91 11.49
CA ALA A 198 -1.54 39.04 11.38
C ALA A 198 -2.35 39.32 12.66
N GLU A 199 -2.87 38.28 13.31
CA GLU A 199 -3.86 38.36 14.40
C GLU A 199 -3.32 37.85 15.75
N GLY A 200 -2.15 37.20 15.76
CA GLY A 200 -1.60 36.54 16.95
C GLY A 200 -2.16 35.13 17.19
N ALA A 201 -1.55 34.41 18.14
CA ALA A 201 -1.84 32.98 18.38
C ALA A 201 -3.16 32.71 19.11
N ASP A 202 -3.73 33.71 19.80
CA ASP A 202 -4.95 33.58 20.61
C ASP A 202 -6.24 33.76 19.80
N SER A 203 -6.15 33.90 18.47
CA SER A 203 -7.33 34.09 17.63
C SER A 203 -8.18 32.81 17.52
N GLN A 204 -9.50 32.99 17.46
CA GLN A 204 -10.44 31.88 17.27
C GLN A 204 -10.20 31.16 15.92
N THR A 205 -9.71 31.89 14.92
CA THR A 205 -9.31 31.40 13.60
C THR A 205 -8.11 30.45 13.69
N ALA A 206 -7.07 30.79 14.47
CA ALA A 206 -5.91 29.93 14.70
C ALA A 206 -6.28 28.62 15.42
N ALA A 207 -7.21 28.66 16.37
CA ALA A 207 -7.72 27.48 17.06
C ALA A 207 -8.47 26.53 16.10
N ALA A 208 -9.32 27.09 15.22
CA ALA A 208 -10.06 26.30 14.23
C ALA A 208 -9.14 25.59 13.22
N LEU A 209 -8.14 26.31 12.68
CA LEU A 209 -7.13 25.76 11.77
C LEU A 209 -6.34 24.63 12.45
N THR A 210 -5.94 24.82 13.71
CA THR A 210 -5.23 23.79 14.48
C THR A 210 -6.08 22.51 14.64
N GLY A 211 -7.37 22.65 14.91
CA GLY A 211 -8.29 21.51 15.01
C GLY A 211 -8.44 20.77 13.68
N PHE A 212 -8.62 21.52 12.58
CA PHE A 212 -8.72 20.95 11.24
C PHE A 212 -7.43 20.22 10.83
N TYR A 213 -6.27 20.78 11.14
CA TYR A 213 -4.98 20.17 10.88
C TYR A 213 -4.88 18.76 11.49
N TRP A 214 -5.15 18.61 12.79
CA TRP A 214 -4.99 17.32 13.48
C TRP A 214 -5.92 16.23 12.92
N ILE A 215 -7.18 16.59 12.66
CA ILE A 215 -8.18 15.65 12.12
C ILE A 215 -7.85 15.33 10.66
N GLY A 216 -7.51 16.35 9.87
CA GLY A 216 -7.20 16.20 8.45
C GLY A 216 -5.92 15.39 8.21
N GLU A 217 -4.86 15.65 8.96
CA GLU A 217 -3.59 14.92 8.86
C GLU A 217 -3.80 13.43 9.18
N THR A 218 -4.44 13.13 10.31
CA THR A 218 -4.72 11.75 10.72
C THR A 218 -5.61 11.03 9.70
N ALA A 219 -6.69 11.67 9.24
CA ALA A 219 -7.56 11.11 8.22
C ALA A 219 -6.82 10.87 6.89
N ALA A 220 -5.99 11.82 6.43
CA ALA A 220 -5.21 11.68 5.20
C ALA A 220 -4.23 10.50 5.28
N VAL A 221 -3.48 10.39 6.38
CA VAL A 221 -2.55 9.28 6.60
C VAL A 221 -3.29 7.95 6.66
N LEU A 222 -4.42 7.86 7.34
CA LEU A 222 -5.23 6.64 7.41
C LEU A 222 -5.80 6.24 6.03
N LEU A 223 -6.31 7.18 5.25
CA LEU A 223 -6.81 6.93 3.88
C LEU A 223 -5.71 6.39 2.97
N VAL A 224 -4.55 7.05 2.94
CA VAL A 224 -3.38 6.59 2.16
C VAL A 224 -2.93 5.21 2.65
N SER A 225 -2.88 5.01 3.97
CA SER A 225 -2.47 3.74 4.57
C SER A 225 -3.38 2.58 4.21
N LEU A 226 -4.70 2.80 4.31
CA LEU A 226 -5.70 1.82 3.94
C LEU A 226 -5.65 1.52 2.43
N GLY A 227 -5.51 2.55 1.60
CA GLY A 227 -5.36 2.40 0.15
C GLY A 227 -4.12 1.58 -0.23
N LEU A 228 -3.02 1.72 0.51
CA LEU A 228 -1.83 0.87 0.32
C LEU A 228 -2.03 -0.57 0.82
N LEU A 229 -2.82 -0.81 1.86
CA LEU A 229 -3.07 -2.17 2.38
C LEU A 229 -4.04 -2.98 1.51
N LEU A 230 -5.04 -2.30 0.95
CA LEU A 230 -6.19 -2.95 0.32
C LEU A 230 -5.83 -3.91 -0.83
N PRO A 231 -4.93 -3.58 -1.79
CA PRO A 231 -4.56 -4.51 -2.86
C PRO A 231 -3.84 -5.76 -2.33
N ARG A 232 -3.05 -5.61 -1.25
CA ARG A 232 -2.29 -6.71 -0.63
C ARG A 232 -3.21 -7.65 0.14
N MET A 233 -4.20 -7.10 0.84
CA MET A 233 -5.22 -7.89 1.53
C MET A 233 -6.13 -8.58 0.54
N ALA A 234 -6.58 -7.91 -0.52
CA ALA A 234 -7.43 -8.50 -1.54
C ALA A 234 -6.76 -9.71 -2.23
N GLY A 235 -5.47 -9.61 -2.56
CA GLY A 235 -4.70 -10.73 -3.12
C GLY A 235 -4.60 -11.93 -2.18
N ARG A 236 -4.22 -11.69 -0.91
CA ARG A 236 -4.12 -12.76 0.11
C ARG A 236 -5.47 -13.39 0.44
N LEU A 237 -6.53 -12.57 0.52
CA LEU A 237 -7.88 -13.04 0.82
C LEU A 237 -8.41 -13.90 -0.33
N ARG A 238 -8.19 -13.50 -1.59
CA ARG A 238 -8.56 -14.32 -2.76
C ARG A 238 -7.81 -15.66 -2.77
N GLN A 239 -6.51 -15.66 -2.51
CA GLN A 239 -5.72 -16.89 -2.41
C GLN A 239 -6.18 -17.79 -1.25
N GLY A 240 -6.49 -17.20 -0.09
CA GLY A 240 -7.00 -17.93 1.08
C GLY A 240 -8.38 -18.53 0.84
N ILE A 241 -9.31 -17.76 0.26
CA ILE A 241 -10.65 -18.23 -0.11
C ILE A 241 -10.55 -19.34 -1.17
N PHE A 242 -9.69 -19.18 -2.18
CA PHE A 242 -9.44 -20.21 -3.18
C PHE A 242 -8.90 -21.48 -2.54
N ALA A 243 -7.88 -21.38 -1.68
CA ALA A 243 -7.30 -22.52 -0.98
C ALA A 243 -8.34 -23.22 -0.08
N LEU A 244 -9.20 -22.45 0.59
CA LEU A 244 -10.28 -23.00 1.41
C LEU A 244 -11.32 -23.72 0.55
N ARG A 245 -11.77 -23.12 -0.56
CA ARG A 245 -12.71 -23.72 -1.50
C ARG A 245 -12.15 -25.00 -2.13
N ALA A 246 -10.88 -24.98 -2.55
CA ALA A 246 -10.20 -26.14 -3.10
C ALA A 246 -10.13 -27.27 -2.06
N ARG A 247 -9.84 -26.96 -0.79
CA ARG A 247 -9.84 -27.94 0.31
C ARG A 247 -11.23 -28.50 0.61
N LEU A 248 -12.27 -27.67 0.59
CA LEU A 248 -13.66 -28.11 0.80
C LEU A 248 -14.13 -29.01 -0.34
N LEU A 249 -13.83 -28.64 -1.60
CA LEU A 249 -14.14 -29.48 -2.76
C LEU A 249 -13.34 -30.79 -2.75
N LEU A 250 -12.08 -30.76 -2.33
CA LEU A 250 -11.27 -31.98 -2.18
C LEU A 250 -11.86 -32.94 -1.15
N MET A 251 -12.44 -32.43 -0.06
CA MET A 251 -13.19 -33.28 0.89
C MET A 251 -14.43 -33.92 0.26
N GLN A 252 -15.12 -33.22 -0.64
CA GLN A 252 -16.33 -33.72 -1.31
C GLN A 252 -16.01 -34.68 -2.46
N ILE A 253 -14.93 -34.44 -3.21
CA ILE A 253 -14.52 -35.27 -4.34
C ILE A 253 -13.88 -36.57 -3.89
N LYS A 254 -13.17 -36.56 -2.77
CA LYS A 254 -12.47 -37.76 -2.28
C LYS A 254 -13.37 -39.00 -2.07
N PRO A 255 -14.55 -38.93 -1.43
CA PRO A 255 -15.43 -40.10 -1.34
C PRO A 255 -15.90 -40.56 -2.72
N ILE A 256 -16.24 -39.63 -3.63
CA ILE A 256 -16.64 -39.93 -5.01
C ILE A 256 -15.49 -40.63 -5.75
N TRP A 257 -14.28 -40.11 -5.63
CA TRP A 257 -13.07 -40.70 -6.19
C TRP A 257 -12.87 -42.12 -5.65
N ASN A 258 -12.97 -42.35 -4.33
CA ASN A 258 -12.86 -43.69 -3.76
C ASN A 258 -13.89 -44.66 -4.35
N ASP A 259 -15.14 -44.22 -4.51
CA ASP A 259 -16.24 -45.06 -5.01
C ASP A 259 -16.08 -45.41 -6.49
N VAL A 260 -15.66 -44.45 -7.32
CA VAL A 260 -15.44 -44.63 -8.76
C VAL A 260 -14.17 -45.45 -9.04
N THR A 261 -13.07 -45.13 -8.35
CA THR A 261 -11.77 -45.78 -8.57
C THR A 261 -11.63 -47.16 -7.93
N SER A 262 -12.54 -47.53 -7.01
CA SER A 262 -12.55 -48.86 -6.37
C SER A 262 -12.58 -50.02 -7.36
N CYS A 263 -13.19 -49.82 -8.54
CA CYS A 263 -13.31 -50.83 -9.59
C CYS A 263 -12.15 -50.84 -10.61
N GLN A 264 -11.31 -49.81 -10.62
CA GLN A 264 -10.27 -49.62 -11.64
C GLN A 264 -8.94 -49.15 -11.03
N ARG A 265 -8.41 -49.92 -10.07
CA ARG A 265 -7.15 -49.59 -9.38
C ARG A 265 -5.93 -49.48 -10.28
N GLU A 266 -5.96 -50.06 -11.49
CA GLU A 266 -4.85 -50.00 -12.45
C GLU A 266 -4.68 -48.62 -13.10
N LEU A 267 -5.74 -47.82 -13.16
CA LEU A 267 -5.74 -46.45 -13.70
C LEU A 267 -5.40 -45.38 -12.66
N VAL A 268 -5.16 -45.80 -11.41
CA VAL A 268 -5.03 -44.89 -10.26
C VAL A 268 -3.58 -44.88 -9.80
N LEU A 269 -2.94 -43.70 -9.83
CA LEU A 269 -1.67 -43.53 -9.13
C LEU A 269 -1.94 -43.62 -7.61
N GLN A 270 -1.29 -44.54 -6.91
CA GLN A 270 -1.54 -44.77 -5.48
C GLN A 270 -1.30 -43.51 -4.63
N ASP A 271 -2.30 -43.06 -3.87
CA ASP A 271 -2.10 -42.15 -2.72
C ASP A 271 -3.03 -42.55 -1.56
N HIS A 272 -2.54 -43.43 -0.67
CA HIS A 272 -3.28 -43.93 0.51
C HIS A 272 -3.21 -42.95 1.68
N ARG A 273 -3.77 -41.74 1.54
CA ARG A 273 -3.92 -40.80 2.66
C ARG A 273 -5.37 -40.76 3.13
N PRO A 274 -5.69 -40.69 4.43
CA PRO A 274 -7.06 -40.50 4.91
C PRO A 274 -7.59 -39.08 4.61
N ALA A 275 -8.91 -38.90 4.54
CA ALA A 275 -9.57 -37.66 4.09
C ALA A 275 -9.20 -36.42 4.92
N LEU A 276 -9.13 -36.56 6.24
CA LEU A 276 -8.79 -35.47 7.15
C LEU A 276 -7.34 -34.98 7.01
N LEU A 277 -6.39 -35.89 6.74
CA LEU A 277 -4.98 -35.51 6.52
C LEU A 277 -4.76 -34.82 5.17
N VAL A 278 -5.69 -35.00 4.23
CA VAL A 278 -5.68 -34.35 2.91
C VAL A 278 -6.17 -32.89 2.99
N PHE A 279 -7.07 -32.56 3.92
CA PHE A 279 -7.46 -31.16 4.15
C PHE A 279 -6.30 -30.27 4.61
N PHE A 280 -5.38 -30.84 5.40
CA PHE A 280 -4.17 -30.15 5.85
C PHE A 280 -3.01 -30.24 4.84
N SER A 281 -3.21 -30.85 3.66
CA SER A 281 -2.16 -30.96 2.67
C SER A 281 -1.82 -29.56 2.10
N ARG A 282 -0.51 -29.27 2.01
CA ARG A 282 -0.01 -28.05 1.36
C ARG A 282 -0.32 -28.00 -0.14
N HIS A 283 -0.70 -29.13 -0.74
CA HIS A 283 -0.92 -29.30 -2.18
C HIS A 283 -2.37 -29.69 -2.51
N ALA A 284 -3.34 -29.16 -1.75
CA ALA A 284 -4.77 -29.47 -1.94
C ALA A 284 -5.27 -29.21 -3.37
N GLU A 285 -4.73 -28.19 -4.04
CA GLU A 285 -5.06 -27.90 -5.44
C GLU A 285 -4.55 -28.97 -6.41
N THR A 286 -3.28 -29.36 -6.29
CA THR A 286 -2.68 -30.39 -7.14
C THR A 286 -3.38 -31.74 -6.94
N GLN A 287 -3.77 -32.03 -5.71
CA GLN A 287 -4.56 -33.22 -5.39
C GLN A 287 -5.98 -33.14 -5.95
N LEU A 288 -6.63 -31.97 -5.89
CA LEU A 288 -7.94 -31.76 -6.49
C LEU A 288 -7.91 -31.97 -8.00
N HIS A 289 -6.93 -31.38 -8.69
CA HIS A 289 -6.74 -31.55 -10.13
C HIS A 289 -6.49 -33.02 -10.49
N ARG A 290 -5.62 -33.70 -9.75
CA ARG A 290 -5.31 -35.11 -9.97
C ARG A 290 -6.52 -36.02 -9.79
N HIS A 291 -7.27 -35.88 -8.68
CA HIS A 291 -8.46 -36.70 -8.45
C HIS A 291 -9.53 -36.46 -9.52
N LEU A 292 -9.61 -35.24 -10.05
CA LEU A 292 -10.55 -34.89 -11.11
C LEU A 292 -10.20 -35.59 -12.43
N VAL A 293 -8.92 -35.53 -12.84
CA VAL A 293 -8.43 -36.26 -14.02
C VAL A 293 -8.66 -37.76 -13.88
N GLU A 294 -8.34 -38.34 -12.71
CA GLU A 294 -8.52 -39.77 -12.47
C GLU A 294 -10.01 -40.20 -12.50
N ILE A 295 -10.94 -39.34 -12.07
CA ILE A 295 -12.40 -39.59 -12.22
C ILE A 295 -12.81 -39.59 -13.69
N LEU A 296 -12.36 -38.59 -14.47
CA LEU A 296 -12.68 -38.47 -15.89
C LEU A 296 -12.10 -39.63 -16.71
N ASP A 297 -10.88 -40.05 -16.39
CA ASP A 297 -10.23 -41.21 -17.04
C ASP A 297 -11.00 -42.51 -16.74
N CYS A 298 -11.49 -42.70 -15.51
CA CYS A 298 -12.33 -43.85 -15.16
C CYS A 298 -13.69 -43.82 -15.88
N GLU A 299 -14.30 -42.64 -16.03
CA GLU A 299 -15.56 -42.47 -16.77
C GLU A 299 -15.38 -42.83 -18.26
N LEU A 300 -14.28 -42.39 -18.87
CA LEU A 300 -13.95 -42.70 -20.26
C LEU A 300 -13.62 -44.19 -20.46
N ALA A 301 -12.98 -44.82 -19.48
CA ALA A 301 -12.55 -46.22 -19.55
C ALA A 301 -13.70 -47.21 -19.32
N SER A 302 -14.76 -46.85 -18.58
CA SER A 302 -15.87 -47.77 -18.31
C SER A 302 -17.24 -47.11 -18.18
N PRO A 303 -18.27 -47.64 -18.88
CA PRO A 303 -19.65 -47.19 -18.69
C PRO A 303 -20.20 -47.47 -17.28
N LEU A 304 -19.65 -48.44 -16.56
CA LEU A 304 -20.06 -48.76 -15.17
C LEU A 304 -19.60 -47.69 -14.16
N ALA A 305 -18.49 -47.01 -14.44
CA ALA A 305 -18.03 -45.88 -13.63
C ALA A 305 -19.00 -44.69 -13.78
N ARG A 306 -19.53 -44.50 -14.99
CA ARG A 306 -20.53 -43.47 -15.30
C ARG A 306 -21.86 -43.70 -14.59
N GLU A 307 -22.31 -44.95 -14.47
CA GLU A 307 -23.54 -45.30 -13.75
C GLU A 307 -23.49 -45.02 -12.24
N ARG A 308 -22.30 -44.90 -11.64
CA ARG A 308 -22.12 -44.57 -10.21
C ARG A 308 -22.07 -43.07 -9.92
N LEU A 309 -21.99 -42.23 -10.95
CA LEU A 309 -22.01 -40.78 -10.83
C LEU A 309 -23.47 -40.30 -10.80
N ASN A 310 -24.02 -40.12 -9.61
CA ASN A 310 -25.31 -39.45 -9.43
C ASN A 310 -25.22 -37.97 -9.86
N GLU A 311 -26.37 -37.31 -10.13
CA GLU A 311 -26.41 -35.88 -10.46
C GLU A 311 -25.69 -34.99 -9.43
N HIS A 312 -25.73 -35.39 -8.15
CA HIS A 312 -24.97 -34.70 -7.10
C HIS A 312 -23.46 -34.79 -7.32
N HIS A 313 -22.94 -35.96 -7.72
CA HIS A 313 -21.51 -36.15 -7.99
C HIS A 313 -21.06 -35.33 -9.18
N LEU A 314 -21.84 -35.32 -10.26
CA LEU A 314 -21.59 -34.49 -11.44
C LEU A 314 -21.53 -33.00 -11.08
N SER A 315 -22.46 -32.51 -10.24
CA SER A 315 -22.45 -31.12 -9.77
C SER A 315 -21.21 -30.76 -8.94
N VAL A 316 -20.60 -31.73 -8.25
CA VAL A 316 -19.38 -31.52 -7.44
C VAL A 316 -18.16 -31.49 -8.35
N VAL A 317 -18.10 -32.38 -9.36
CA VAL A 317 -17.04 -32.41 -10.38
C VAL A 317 -17.05 -31.12 -11.18
N GLU A 318 -18.21 -30.71 -11.71
CA GLU A 318 -18.36 -29.45 -12.47
C GLU A 318 -17.90 -28.22 -11.66
N ARG A 319 -18.26 -28.15 -10.36
CA ARG A 319 -17.79 -27.07 -9.47
C ARG A 319 -16.28 -27.08 -9.27
N ALA A 320 -15.64 -28.24 -9.29
CA ALA A 320 -14.19 -28.36 -9.18
C ALA A 320 -13.48 -28.03 -10.49
N GLU A 321 -14.04 -28.41 -11.64
CA GLU A 321 -13.56 -27.98 -12.96
C GLU A 321 -13.62 -26.46 -13.08
N LEU A 322 -14.78 -25.85 -12.83
CA LEU A 322 -14.95 -24.40 -12.87
C LEU A 322 -13.99 -23.66 -11.92
N LEU A 323 -13.71 -24.23 -10.75
CA LEU A 323 -12.73 -23.65 -9.82
C LEU A 323 -11.31 -23.72 -10.38
N LEU A 324 -10.90 -24.84 -10.98
CA LEU A 324 -9.58 -25.00 -11.58
C LEU A 324 -9.43 -24.13 -12.86
N GLU A 325 -10.46 -24.08 -13.71
CA GLU A 325 -10.50 -23.23 -14.91
C GLU A 325 -10.40 -21.74 -14.58
N SER A 326 -11.03 -21.29 -13.48
CA SER A 326 -10.93 -19.90 -13.01
C SER A 326 -9.51 -19.46 -12.64
N ARG A 327 -8.58 -20.42 -12.51
CA ARG A 327 -7.15 -20.20 -12.29
C ARG A 327 -6.31 -20.45 -13.54
N SER A 328 -6.70 -21.43 -14.35
CA SER A 328 -6.02 -21.78 -15.61
C SER A 328 -6.23 -20.74 -16.71
N THR A 329 -7.34 -19.99 -16.67
CA THR A 329 -7.48 -18.76 -17.45
C THR A 329 -6.49 -17.74 -16.88
N PRO A 330 -5.36 -17.48 -17.57
CA PRO A 330 -4.57 -16.34 -17.19
C PRO A 330 -5.50 -15.16 -17.46
N HIS A 331 -5.61 -14.24 -16.52
CA HIS A 331 -5.74 -12.85 -16.95
C HIS A 331 -4.48 -12.55 -17.77
N LEU A 332 -4.50 -12.94 -19.04
CA LEU A 332 -3.56 -12.52 -20.07
C LEU A 332 -3.58 -10.99 -19.98
N PRO A 333 -2.45 -10.35 -19.69
CA PRO A 333 -2.38 -8.91 -19.85
C PRO A 333 -2.60 -8.63 -21.34
N ARG A 334 -3.75 -8.07 -21.66
CA ARG A 334 -3.94 -7.17 -22.80
C ARG A 334 -4.26 -5.82 -22.23
#